data_AF-A0A9C9EP26-F1
#
_entry.id   AF-A0A9C9EP26-F1
#
_cell.length_a   1.000
_cell.length_b   1.000
_cell.length_c   1.000
_cell.angle_alpha   90.00
_cell.angle_beta   90.00
_cell.angle_gamma   90.00
#
_symmetry.space_group_name_H-M   'P 1'
#
loop_
_entity.id
_entity.type
_entity.pdbx_description
1 polymer ?
#
loop_
_entity_poly.entity_id
_entity_poly.type
_entity_poly.pdbx_seq_one_letter_code
_entity_poly.pdbx_strand_id
1 'polypeptide(L)' 'MLRKMRRRITIRIDMTPMVDVIILLLIFFFMTSTFREAEAIEVQLPHAYAGVRIPKTGVYHILISEDGNIYADNEP' A
#
# COMPACT_ATOMS: atom_id res chain seq x y z
N MET A 1 72.59 -11.64 13.26
CA MET A 1 71.53 -11.65 12.24
C MET A 1 70.18 -11.79 12.95
N LEU A 2 69.42 -10.71 13.15
CA LEU A 2 68.13 -10.74 13.86
C LEU A 2 66.98 -10.61 12.85
N ARG A 3 66.24 -11.70 12.65
CA ARG A 3 65.11 -11.77 11.72
C ARG A 3 63.88 -11.12 12.35
N LYS A 4 63.56 -9.90 11.91
CA LYS A 4 62.35 -9.16 12.33
C LYS A 4 61.10 -9.86 11.78
N MET A 5 60.34 -10.52 12.66
CA MET A 5 59.01 -11.07 12.32
C MET A 5 58.04 -9.93 12.00
N ARG A 6 57.48 -9.91 10.78
CA ARG A 6 56.35 -9.05 10.42
C ARG A 6 55.12 -9.48 11.24
N ARG A 7 54.62 -8.62 12.12
CA ARG A 7 53.30 -8.81 12.76
C ARG A 7 52.24 -8.85 11.66
N ARG A 8 51.43 -9.90 11.64
CA ARG A 8 50.22 -9.96 10.81
C ARG A 8 49.27 -8.89 11.32
N ILE A 9 49.02 -7.87 10.52
CA ILE A 9 48.00 -6.85 10.81
C ILE A 9 46.67 -7.52 10.47
N THR A 10 45.89 -7.87 11.49
CA THR A 10 44.52 -8.32 11.31
C THR A 10 43.67 -7.10 10.97
N ILE A 11 43.25 -6.97 9.71
CA ILE A 11 42.33 -5.93 9.27
C ILE A 11 40.93 -6.31 9.81
N ARG A 12 40.37 -5.49 10.70
CA ARG A 12 38.98 -5.63 11.15
C ARG A 12 38.12 -4.70 10.29
N ILE A 13 37.10 -5.25 9.64
CA ILE A 13 36.13 -4.46 8.87
C ILE A 13 35.09 -3.95 9.87
N ASP A 14 34.95 -2.63 9.99
CA ASP A 14 33.89 -2.00 10.77
C ASP A 14 32.62 -1.89 9.92
N MET A 15 31.53 -2.49 10.42
CA MET A 15 30.23 -2.50 9.75
C MET A 15 29.33 -1.33 10.17
N THR A 16 29.71 -0.58 11.22
CA THR A 16 28.96 0.59 11.71
C THR A 16 28.57 1.56 10.59
N PRO A 17 29.48 1.97 9.67
CA PRO A 17 29.10 2.85 8.56
C PRO A 17 28.18 2.17 7.52
N MET A 18 28.25 0.84 7.36
CA MET A 18 27.36 0.12 6.43
C MET A 18 25.93 0.07 6.96
N VAL A 19 25.77 -0.16 8.26
CA VAL A 19 24.46 -0.21 8.92
C VAL A 19 23.75 1.15 8.81
N ASP A 20 24.49 2.25 8.96
CA ASP A 20 23.95 3.62 8.85
C ASP A 20 23.34 3.89 7.46
N VAL A 21 24.08 3.56 6.39
CA VAL A 21 23.60 3.71 5.00
C VAL A 21 22.35 2.86 4.74
N ILE A 22 22.31 1.63 5.25
CA ILE A 22 21.15 0.74 5.06
C ILE A 22 19.92 1.29 5.78
N ILE A 23 20.06 1.78 7.01
CA ILE A 23 18.93 2.35 7.77
C ILE A 23 18.41 3.61 7.10
N LEU A 24 19.31 4.49 6.62
CA LEU A 24 18.93 5.69 5.88
C LEU A 24 18.08 5.34 4.64
N LEU A 25 18.47 4.32 3.89
CA LEU A 25 17.71 3.85 2.73
C LEU A 25 16.35 3.26 3.12
N LEU A 26 16.26 2.48 4.19
CA LEU A 26 15.01 1.92 4.67
C LEU A 26 14.03 3.02 5.10
N ILE A 27 14.50 4.03 5.84
CA ILE A 27 13.67 5.18 6.26
C ILE A 27 13.21 5.98 5.04
N PHE A 28 14.10 6.22 4.08
CA PHE A 28 13.75 6.90 2.84
C PHE A 28 12.65 6.15 2.08
N PHE A 29 12.80 4.84 1.86
CA PHE A 29 11.79 4.04 1.18
C PHE A 29 10.49 3.96 1.96
N PHE A 30 10.55 3.86 3.29
CA PHE A 30 9.37 3.87 4.15
C PHE A 30 8.62 5.21 4.08
N MET A 31 9.34 6.33 4.06
CA MET A 31 8.74 7.67 3.93
C MET A 31 8.07 7.87 2.56
N THR A 32 8.69 7.37 1.48
CA THR A 32 8.14 7.51 0.12
C THR A 32 7.12 6.44 -0.26
N SER A 33 7.03 5.36 0.51
CA SER A 33 6.04 4.30 0.30
C SER A 33 4.66 4.85 0.58
N THR A 34 3.84 5.05 -0.45
CA THR A 34 2.43 5.33 -0.26
C THR A 34 1.74 4.05 0.21
N PHE A 35 0.98 4.13 1.29
CA PHE A 35 0.01 3.09 1.60
C PHE A 35 -0.95 3.02 0.40
N ARG A 36 -0.94 1.92 -0.34
CA ARG A 36 -2.05 1.65 -1.27
C ARG A 36 -3.25 1.39 -0.37
N GLU A 37 -4.20 2.32 -0.35
CA GLU A 37 -5.54 2.00 0.12
C GLU A 37 -5.94 0.72 -0.63
N ALA A 38 -6.25 -0.33 0.12
CA ALA A 38 -6.81 -1.53 -0.49
C ALA A 38 -8.02 -1.07 -1.30
N GLU A 39 -8.02 -1.27 -2.62
CA GLU A 39 -9.17 -0.95 -3.45
C GLU A 39 -10.38 -1.60 -2.78
N ALA A 40 -11.25 -0.76 -2.22
CA ALA A 40 -12.40 -1.22 -1.51
C ALA A 40 -13.31 -1.86 -2.56
N ILE A 41 -13.30 -3.19 -2.58
CA ILE A 41 -14.15 -4.05 -3.40
C ILE A 41 -13.62 -4.29 -4.81
N GLU A 42 -13.34 -5.56 -5.12
CA GLU A 42 -13.16 -6.06 -6.48
C GLU A 42 -14.51 -5.98 -7.22
N VAL A 43 -14.71 -4.93 -8.02
CA VAL A 43 -15.95 -4.73 -8.79
C VAL A 43 -15.88 -5.56 -10.06
N GLN A 44 -16.65 -6.64 -10.12
CA GLN A 44 -16.89 -7.36 -11.37
C GLN A 44 -17.87 -6.56 -12.23
N LEU A 45 -17.33 -5.87 -13.23
CA LEU A 45 -18.16 -5.14 -14.20
C LEU A 45 -18.99 -6.15 -15.01
N PRO A 46 -20.32 -6.00 -15.07
CA PRO A 46 -21.15 -6.87 -15.87
C PRO A 46 -20.83 -6.69 -17.36
N HIS A 47 -20.84 -7.78 -18.12
CA HIS A 47 -20.81 -7.70 -19.58
C HIS A 47 -22.05 -6.96 -20.10
N ALA A 48 -21.86 -6.03 -21.03
CA ALA A 48 -22.94 -5.22 -21.60
C ALA A 48 -23.90 -6.10 -22.42
N TYR A 49 -24.93 -6.64 -21.76
CA TYR A 49 -26.09 -7.23 -22.44
C TYR A 49 -27.04 -6.10 -22.83
N ALA A 50 -27.07 -5.76 -24.12
CA ALA A 50 -28.09 -4.90 -24.67
C ALA A 50 -29.48 -5.53 -24.44
N GLY A 51 -30.27 -4.96 -23.54
CA GLY A 51 -31.70 -5.30 -23.40
C GLY A 51 -32.17 -5.93 -22.09
N VAL A 52 -31.40 -5.86 -20.99
CA VAL A 52 -31.95 -6.23 -19.67
C VAL A 52 -33.07 -5.24 -19.31
N ARG A 53 -34.32 -5.72 -19.32
CA ARG A 53 -35.47 -4.97 -18.79
C ARG A 53 -35.32 -4.95 -17.26
N ILE A 54 -34.96 -3.79 -16.71
CA ILE A 54 -34.99 -3.58 -15.26
C ILE A 54 -36.44 -3.81 -14.81
N PRO A 55 -36.70 -4.78 -13.91
CA PRO A 55 -38.05 -4.98 -13.39
C PRO A 55 -38.53 -3.68 -12.72
N LYS A 56 -39.72 -3.20 -13.07
CA LYS A 56 -40.27 -1.95 -12.52
C LYS A 56 -40.78 -2.10 -11.08
N THR A 57 -40.81 -3.32 -10.56
CA THR A 57 -41.36 -3.67 -9.24
C THR A 57 -40.29 -4.37 -8.43
N GLY A 58 -40.09 -3.95 -7.17
CA GLY A 58 -39.04 -4.50 -6.28
C GLY A 58 -37.66 -3.85 -6.46
N VAL A 59 -37.60 -2.62 -6.99
CA VAL A 59 -36.38 -1.82 -7.02
C VAL A 59 -36.25 -1.09 -5.69
N TYR A 60 -35.11 -1.25 -5.02
CA TYR A 60 -34.78 -0.54 -3.80
C TYR A 60 -33.94 0.69 -4.15
N HIS A 61 -34.37 1.87 -3.72
CA HIS A 61 -33.70 3.12 -4.01
C HIS A 61 -32.83 3.54 -2.82
N ILE A 62 -31.53 3.69 -3.05
CA ILE A 62 -30.60 4.25 -2.07
C ILE A 62 -30.16 5.62 -2.58
N LEU A 63 -30.46 6.67 -1.83
CA LEU A 63 -30.09 8.05 -2.14
C LEU A 63 -29.01 8.49 -1.15
N ILE A 64 -27.97 9.16 -1.64
CA ILE A 64 -26.89 9.71 -0.80
C ILE A 64 -26.84 11.21 -1.05
N SER A 65 -27.12 12.01 -0.02
CA SER A 65 -27.01 13.47 -0.07
C SER A 65 -25.55 13.90 -0.03
N GLU A 66 -25.25 15.11 -0.51
CA GLU A 66 -23.91 15.73 -0.43
C GLU A 66 -23.39 15.82 1.02
N ASP A 67 -24.32 15.96 1.98
CA ASP A 67 -24.03 15.98 3.42
C ASP A 67 -23.75 14.58 4.02
N GLY A 68 -23.77 13.52 3.20
CA GLY A 68 -23.53 12.14 3.62
C GLY A 68 -24.75 11.43 4.23
N ASN A 69 -25.93 12.05 4.21
CA ASN A 69 -27.18 11.40 4.64
C ASN A 69 -27.60 10.34 3.63
N ILE A 70 -27.96 9.15 4.14
CA ILE A 70 -28.42 8.02 3.33
C ILE A 70 -29.93 7.93 3.50
N TYR A 71 -30.66 7.78 2.39
CA TYR A 71 -32.10 7.54 2.40
C TYR A 71 -32.40 6.26 1.64
N ALA A 72 -33.18 5.38 2.24
CA ALA A 72 -33.65 4.13 1.67
C ALA A 72 -35.13 4.27 1.34
N ASP A 73 -35.50 4.15 0.06
CA ASP A 73 -36.88 4.35 -0.43
C ASP A 73 -37.51 5.66 0.06
N ASN A 74 -36.69 6.71 0.12
CA ASN A 74 -37.07 8.06 0.54
C ASN A 74 -37.34 8.21 2.06
N GLU A 75 -37.01 7.20 2.86
CA GLU A 75 -36.94 7.26 4.32
C GLU A 75 -35.48 7.41 4.77
N PRO A 76 -35.17 8.23 5.79
CA PRO A 76 -33.82 8.42 6.31
C PRO A 76 -33.28 7.21 7.10
#